data_AF-E5GC10-F1
#
_entry.id   AF-E5GC10-F1
#
_cell.length_a   1.000
_cell.length_b   1.000
_cell.length_c   1.000
_cell.angle_alpha   90.00
_cell.angle_beta   90.00
_cell.angle_gamma   90.00
#
_symmetry.space_group_name_H-M   'P 1'
#
loop_
_entity.id
_entity.type
_entity.pdbx_description
1 polymer ?
#
loop_
_entity_poly.entity_id
_entity_poly.type
_entity_poly.pdbx_seq_one_letter_code
_entity_poly.pdbx_strand_id
1 'polypeptide(L)'
;MQEKIKEYGQSTFIQSEKTNGLGEKEKKAIETMANLSRNGFEKLMEENELDAIVTPGSGCASVLAIGGYPGITVPAGYNEDDGMPFGICFGGLKGTEAKLIEIAYAFEQATMMRRPPFPNSIDCQVSHSNI
;
A
#
# COMPACT_ATOMS: atom_id res chain seq x y z
N MET A 1 25.27 -1.25 19.77
CA MET A 1 23.99 -1.89 19.43
C MET A 1 24.24 -3.39 19.43
N GLN A 2 23.52 -4.18 20.24
CA GLN A 2 23.69 -5.64 20.31
C GLN A 2 22.50 -6.32 19.64
N GLU A 3 22.73 -7.42 18.93
CA GLU A 3 21.69 -8.16 18.23
C GLU A 3 20.75 -8.88 19.22
N LYS A 4 19.43 -8.71 19.05
CA LYS A 4 18.39 -9.24 19.94
C LYS A 4 17.94 -10.68 19.56
N ILE A 5 18.88 -11.58 19.32
CA ILE A 5 18.61 -12.93 18.77
C ILE A 5 17.74 -13.81 19.70
N LYS A 6 17.70 -13.50 21.00
CA LYS A 6 16.81 -14.18 21.96
C LYS A 6 15.34 -13.77 21.84
N GLU A 7 15.07 -12.56 21.35
CA GLU A 7 13.74 -11.98 21.21
C GLU A 7 13.18 -12.21 19.78
N TYR A 8 14.05 -12.13 18.77
CA TYR A 8 13.68 -12.33 17.36
C TYR A 8 14.53 -13.42 16.72
N GLY A 9 13.87 -14.44 16.16
CA GLY A 9 14.52 -15.52 15.43
C GLY A 9 15.00 -15.10 14.03
N GLN A 10 15.76 -15.99 13.38
CA GLN A 10 16.32 -15.80 12.04
C GLN A 10 15.83 -16.86 11.03
N SER A 11 14.64 -17.43 11.25
CA SER A 11 14.14 -18.56 10.46
C SER A 11 14.08 -18.26 8.95
N THR A 12 13.61 -17.08 8.54
CA THR A 12 13.55 -16.67 7.12
C THR A 12 14.93 -16.62 6.48
N PHE A 13 15.93 -16.02 7.16
CA PHE A 13 17.30 -15.97 6.64
C PHE A 13 17.92 -17.37 6.54
N ILE A 14 17.75 -18.20 7.56
CA ILE A 14 18.25 -19.58 7.56
C ILE A 14 17.56 -20.42 6.48
N GLN A 15 16.27 -20.21 6.23
CA GLN A 15 15.55 -20.88 5.13
C GLN A 15 16.03 -20.39 3.77
N SER A 16 16.27 -19.08 3.61
CA SER A 16 16.80 -18.50 2.38
C SER A 16 18.20 -19.02 2.04
N GLU A 17 19.10 -19.11 3.03
CA GLU A 17 20.45 -19.67 2.87
C GLU A 17 20.42 -21.15 2.45
N LYS A 18 19.40 -21.89 2.87
CA LYS A 18 19.21 -23.31 2.48
C LYS A 18 18.68 -23.49 1.05
N THR A 19 18.36 -22.41 0.34
CA THR A 19 17.90 -22.50 -1.05
C THR A 19 19.07 -22.73 -2.01
N ASN A 20 18.79 -23.28 -3.19
CA ASN A 20 19.80 -23.59 -4.20
C ASN A 20 19.79 -22.59 -5.38
N GLY A 21 19.32 -21.36 -5.14
CA GLY A 21 19.14 -20.34 -6.18
C GLY A 21 17.92 -20.57 -7.08
N LEU A 22 17.95 -20.01 -8.30
CA LEU A 22 16.83 -20.07 -9.25
C LEU A 22 16.79 -21.41 -10.00
N GLY A 23 15.92 -22.32 -9.57
CA GLY A 23 15.61 -23.58 -10.25
C GLY A 23 14.29 -23.54 -11.01
N GLU A 24 13.83 -24.71 -11.46
CA GLU A 24 12.60 -24.86 -12.24
C GLU A 24 11.34 -24.50 -11.44
N LYS A 25 11.34 -24.74 -10.11
CA LYS A 25 10.22 -24.38 -9.24
C LYS A 25 10.08 -22.86 -9.13
N GLU A 26 11.19 -22.17 -8.96
CA GLU A 26 11.25 -20.70 -8.82
C GLU A 26 10.86 -20.03 -10.14
N LYS A 27 11.36 -20.52 -11.28
CA LYS A 27 10.95 -20.03 -12.61
C LYS A 27 9.45 -20.21 -12.84
N LYS A 28 8.90 -21.39 -12.54
CA LYS A 28 7.46 -21.65 -12.67
C LYS A 28 6.63 -20.74 -11.76
N ALA A 29 7.11 -20.46 -10.55
CA ALA A 29 6.46 -19.51 -9.65
C ALA A 29 6.45 -18.08 -10.23
N ILE A 30 7.57 -17.63 -10.80
CA ILE A 30 7.67 -16.33 -11.49
C ILE A 30 6.71 -16.27 -12.68
N GLU A 31 6.68 -17.29 -13.52
CA GLU A 31 5.74 -17.38 -14.65
C GLU A 31 4.28 -17.33 -14.19
N THR A 32 3.96 -18.06 -13.12
CA THR A 32 2.62 -18.06 -12.53
C THR A 32 2.25 -16.66 -12.03
N MET A 33 3.15 -16.00 -11.30
CA MET A 33 2.95 -14.63 -10.81
C MET A 33 2.77 -13.62 -11.93
N ALA A 34 3.57 -13.71 -12.99
CA ALA A 34 3.42 -12.86 -14.18
C ALA A 34 2.08 -13.10 -14.89
N ASN A 35 1.66 -14.37 -14.98
CA ASN A 35 0.38 -14.75 -15.59
C ASN A 35 -0.82 -14.24 -14.79
N LEU A 36 -0.76 -14.32 -13.45
CA LEU A 36 -1.79 -13.79 -12.55
C LEU A 36 -1.87 -12.26 -12.62
N SER A 37 -0.73 -11.58 -12.78
CA SER A 37 -0.71 -10.12 -12.92
C SER A 37 -1.37 -9.68 -14.23
N ARG A 38 -1.00 -10.31 -15.34
CA ARG A 38 -1.55 -10.03 -16.67
C ARG A 38 -3.04 -10.36 -16.77
N ASN A 39 -3.43 -11.57 -16.40
CA ASN A 39 -4.81 -12.03 -16.54
C ASN A 39 -5.73 -11.61 -15.38
N GLY A 40 -5.17 -11.03 -14.31
CA GLY A 40 -5.90 -10.49 -13.18
C GLY A 40 -5.97 -8.97 -13.27
N PHE A 41 -4.92 -8.29 -12.80
CA PHE A 41 -4.94 -6.84 -12.64
C PHE A 41 -4.91 -6.08 -13.97
N GLU A 42 -3.99 -6.40 -14.89
CA GLU A 42 -3.91 -5.69 -16.19
C GLU A 42 -5.20 -5.87 -16.97
N LYS A 43 -5.65 -7.12 -17.11
CA LYS A 43 -6.91 -7.44 -17.77
C LYS A 43 -8.11 -6.71 -17.16
N LEU A 44 -8.24 -6.68 -15.83
CA LEU A 44 -9.31 -5.96 -15.14
C LEU A 44 -9.31 -4.46 -15.50
N MET A 45 -8.13 -3.83 -15.45
CA MET A 45 -7.96 -2.41 -15.77
C MET A 45 -8.30 -2.11 -17.23
N GLU A 46 -7.80 -2.92 -18.16
CA GLU A 46 -7.98 -2.73 -19.61
C GLU A 46 -9.42 -3.00 -20.06
N GLU A 47 -10.03 -4.12 -19.63
CA GLU A 47 -11.39 -4.49 -20.06
C GLU A 47 -12.47 -3.53 -19.57
N ASN A 48 -12.22 -2.83 -18.45
CA ASN A 48 -13.16 -1.89 -17.86
C ASN A 48 -12.74 -0.42 -18.08
N GLU A 49 -11.69 -0.18 -18.87
CA GLU A 49 -11.17 1.16 -19.18
C GLU A 49 -10.93 2.02 -17.91
N LEU A 50 -10.31 1.43 -16.88
CA LEU A 50 -10.13 2.06 -15.57
C LEU A 50 -8.83 2.87 -15.49
N ASP A 51 -8.91 4.07 -14.91
CA ASP A 51 -7.72 4.88 -14.59
C ASP A 51 -6.99 4.41 -13.32
N ALA A 52 -7.72 3.87 -12.34
CA ALA A 52 -7.17 3.32 -11.10
C ALA A 52 -8.13 2.34 -10.42
N ILE A 53 -7.58 1.43 -9.61
CA ILE A 53 -8.33 0.72 -8.56
C ILE A 53 -8.17 1.44 -7.21
N VAL A 54 -9.06 1.15 -6.27
CA VAL A 54 -8.96 1.63 -4.88
C VAL A 54 -9.26 0.51 -3.89
N THR A 55 -8.48 0.41 -2.81
CA THR A 55 -8.72 -0.53 -1.72
C THR A 55 -8.52 0.13 -0.35
N PRO A 56 -9.22 -0.31 0.71
CA PRO A 56 -8.88 0.10 2.07
C PRO A 56 -7.50 -0.41 2.49
N GLY A 57 -6.73 0.43 3.17
CA GLY A 57 -5.40 0.09 3.69
C GLY A 57 -4.43 -0.35 2.59
N SER A 58 -3.81 -1.51 2.77
CA SER A 58 -2.84 -2.10 1.84
C SER A 58 -3.43 -3.26 1.02
N GLY A 59 -4.76 -3.30 0.83
CA GLY A 59 -5.46 -4.44 0.22
C GLY A 59 -4.94 -4.85 -1.17
N CYS A 60 -4.48 -3.90 -1.98
CA CYS A 60 -3.90 -4.18 -3.29
C CYS A 60 -2.36 -4.31 -3.31
N ALA A 61 -1.67 -4.18 -2.18
CA ALA A 61 -0.20 -4.08 -2.15
C ALA A 61 0.51 -5.27 -2.79
N SER A 62 0.06 -6.51 -2.50
CA SER A 62 0.68 -7.71 -3.10
C SER A 62 0.47 -7.77 -4.62
N VAL A 63 -0.71 -7.40 -5.11
CA VAL A 63 -1.00 -7.38 -6.56
C VAL A 63 -0.13 -6.36 -7.27
N LEU A 64 -0.03 -5.15 -6.72
CA LEU A 64 0.80 -4.08 -7.28
C LEU A 64 2.29 -4.45 -7.23
N ALA A 65 2.77 -4.99 -6.11
CA ALA A 65 4.17 -5.37 -5.93
C ALA A 65 4.60 -6.52 -6.85
N ILE A 66 3.76 -7.56 -7.01
CA ILE A 66 4.08 -8.70 -7.88
C ILE A 66 4.22 -8.25 -9.34
N GLY A 67 3.30 -7.43 -9.82
CA GLY A 67 3.32 -6.97 -11.20
C GLY A 67 4.26 -5.78 -11.45
N GLY A 68 4.73 -5.11 -10.39
CA GLY A 68 5.55 -3.90 -10.49
C GLY A 68 4.73 -2.69 -10.96
N TYR A 69 3.52 -2.56 -10.45
CA TYR A 69 2.58 -1.47 -10.74
C TYR A 69 2.67 -0.35 -9.70
N PRO A 70 2.41 0.92 -10.07
CA PRO A 70 2.40 2.01 -9.11
C PRO A 70 1.22 1.92 -8.16
N GLY A 71 1.47 2.26 -6.90
CA GLY A 71 0.46 2.39 -5.85
C GLY A 71 0.75 3.60 -4.97
N ILE A 72 -0.31 4.30 -4.55
CA ILE A 72 -0.21 5.45 -3.63
C ILE A 72 -1.30 5.33 -2.56
N THR A 73 -0.93 5.55 -1.31
CA THR A 73 -1.86 5.51 -0.18
C THR A 73 -2.01 6.89 0.41
N VAL A 74 -3.26 7.31 0.60
CA VAL A 74 -3.62 8.60 1.22
C VAL A 74 -4.48 8.38 2.48
N PRO A 75 -4.37 9.25 3.50
CA PRO A 75 -5.22 9.17 4.69
C PRO A 75 -6.70 9.32 4.32
N ALA A 76 -7.54 8.43 4.85
CA ALA A 76 -8.97 8.37 4.54
C ALA A 76 -9.86 8.58 5.76
N GLY A 77 -9.33 8.39 6.97
CA GLY A 77 -10.07 8.63 8.20
C GLY A 77 -9.44 7.99 9.42
N TYR A 78 -10.26 7.90 10.46
CA TYR A 78 -9.91 7.30 11.75
C TYR A 78 -11.06 6.39 12.17
N ASN A 79 -10.74 5.24 12.74
CA ASN A 79 -11.73 4.39 13.37
C ASN A 79 -12.33 5.12 14.59
N GLU A 80 -13.64 5.08 14.71
CA GLU A 80 -14.37 5.80 15.76
C GLU A 80 -14.11 5.22 17.16
N ASP A 81 -13.86 3.91 17.24
CA ASP A 81 -13.71 3.21 18.52
C ASP A 81 -12.36 3.48 19.22
N ASP A 82 -11.27 3.53 18.45
CA ASP A 82 -9.89 3.59 18.97
C ASP A 82 -9.07 4.76 18.41
N GLY A 83 -9.62 5.54 17.49
CA GLY A 83 -8.92 6.64 16.84
C GLY A 83 -7.77 6.18 15.94
N MET A 84 -7.72 4.91 15.51
CA MET A 84 -6.67 4.41 14.64
C MET A 84 -6.82 4.98 13.21
N PRO A 85 -5.77 5.59 12.65
CA PRO A 85 -5.82 6.10 11.28
C PRO A 85 -5.91 4.95 10.29
N PHE A 86 -6.73 5.12 9.25
CA PHE A 86 -6.72 4.26 8.07
C PHE A 86 -6.60 5.10 6.80
N GLY A 87 -6.00 4.49 5.79
CA GLY A 87 -5.87 5.06 4.45
C GLY A 87 -6.63 4.27 3.42
N ILE A 88 -6.70 4.82 2.20
CA ILE A 88 -7.06 4.08 1.00
C ILE A 88 -5.86 4.07 0.06
N CYS A 89 -5.64 2.95 -0.62
CA CYS A 89 -4.59 2.78 -1.61
C CYS A 89 -5.20 2.79 -3.01
N PHE A 90 -4.70 3.69 -3.85
CA PHE A 90 -4.97 3.70 -5.29
C PHE A 90 -3.86 2.94 -6.02
N GLY A 91 -4.24 2.14 -7.01
CA GLY A 91 -3.31 1.41 -7.88
C GLY A 91 -3.58 1.69 -9.34
N GLY A 92 -2.51 1.87 -10.14
CA GLY A 92 -2.59 2.12 -11.58
C GLY A 92 -1.77 1.13 -12.40
N LEU A 93 -1.84 1.23 -13.73
CA LEU A 93 -0.96 0.46 -14.62
C LEU A 93 0.47 1.06 -14.64
N LYS A 94 1.42 0.34 -15.23
CA LYS A 94 2.80 0.85 -15.36
C LYS A 94 2.81 2.13 -16.19
N GLY A 95 3.54 3.15 -15.74
CA GLY A 95 3.64 4.43 -16.45
C GLY A 95 2.48 5.40 -16.19
N THR A 96 1.54 5.07 -15.30
CA THR A 96 0.41 5.95 -14.94
C THR A 96 0.64 6.72 -13.65
N GLU A 97 1.89 6.86 -13.18
CA GLU A 97 2.22 7.52 -11.91
C GLU A 97 1.70 8.96 -11.85
N ALA A 98 1.81 9.72 -12.94
CA ALA A 98 1.31 11.09 -13.01
C ALA A 98 -0.21 11.16 -12.78
N LYS A 99 -0.98 10.30 -13.48
CA LYS A 99 -2.43 10.19 -13.31
C LYS A 99 -2.80 9.77 -11.88
N LEU A 100 -2.03 8.84 -11.30
CA LEU A 100 -2.26 8.35 -9.95
C LEU A 100 -2.03 9.45 -8.90
N ILE A 101 -1.03 10.32 -9.11
CA ILE A 101 -0.80 11.51 -8.28
C ILE A 101 -1.96 12.51 -8.40
N GLU A 102 -2.48 12.76 -9.61
CA GLU A 102 -3.66 13.62 -9.82
C GLU A 102 -4.87 13.13 -9.03
N ILE A 103 -5.16 11.82 -9.10
CA ILE A 103 -6.27 11.19 -8.40
C ILE A 103 -6.09 11.30 -6.88
N ALA A 104 -4.91 10.93 -6.38
CA ALA A 104 -4.61 10.96 -4.95
C ALA A 104 -4.66 12.39 -4.39
N TYR A 105 -4.12 13.36 -5.13
CA TYR A 105 -4.16 14.77 -4.76
C TYR A 105 -5.59 15.30 -4.73
N ALA A 106 -6.40 14.99 -5.75
CA ALA A 106 -7.80 15.40 -5.77
C ALA A 106 -8.57 14.82 -4.56
N PHE A 107 -8.33 13.56 -4.19
CA PHE A 107 -8.92 12.95 -3.00
C PHE A 107 -8.44 13.62 -1.71
N GLU A 108 -7.14 13.86 -1.57
CA GLU A 108 -6.58 14.53 -0.40
C GLU A 108 -7.17 15.93 -0.23
N GLN A 109 -7.21 16.74 -1.29
CA GLN A 109 -7.73 18.11 -1.22
C GLN A 109 -9.25 18.15 -0.97
N ALA A 110 -10.00 17.19 -1.49
CA ALA A 110 -11.45 17.13 -1.27
C ALA A 110 -11.81 16.73 0.17
N THR A 111 -10.94 15.99 0.86
CA THR A 111 -11.28 15.35 2.13
C THR A 111 -10.50 15.89 3.33
N MET A 112 -9.26 16.32 3.13
CA MET A 112 -8.34 16.86 4.14
C MET A 112 -8.30 16.01 5.43
N MET A 113 -8.40 14.69 5.30
CA MET A 113 -8.63 13.78 6.44
C MET A 113 -7.46 13.69 7.41
N ARG A 114 -6.23 13.99 6.97
CA ARG A 114 -5.03 13.83 7.79
C ARG A 114 -5.03 14.78 8.98
N ARG A 115 -4.91 14.22 10.19
CA ARG A 115 -4.65 14.96 11.44
C ARG A 115 -3.25 14.63 11.97
N PRO A 116 -2.50 15.58 12.53
CA PRO A 116 -1.25 15.27 13.21
C PRO A 116 -1.52 14.37 14.43
N PRO A 117 -0.66 13.39 14.74
CA PRO A 117 -0.79 12.65 16.00
C PRO A 117 -0.56 13.64 17.14
N PHE A 118 -1.49 13.72 18.09
CA PHE A 118 -1.30 14.59 19.26
C PHE A 118 -0.03 14.17 20.00
N PRO A 119 0.96 15.06 20.22
CA PRO A 119 1.92 14.85 21.29
C PRO A 119 1.14 14.97 22.59
N ASN A 120 1.17 13.97 23.46
CA ASN A 120 0.60 14.09 24.79
C ASN A 120 1.34 15.20 25.56
N SER A 121 0.84 16.45 25.49
CA SER A 121 0.82 17.48 26.54
C SER A 121 0.36 18.84 25.97
N ILE A 122 -0.80 19.29 26.47
CA ILE A 122 -1.21 20.69 26.68
C ILE A 122 -1.53 21.51 25.42
N ASP A 123 -2.80 21.93 25.35
CA ASP A 123 -3.39 23.00 24.53
C ASP A 123 -3.25 22.95 23.01
N CYS A 124 -4.32 22.46 22.38
CA CYS A 124 -4.78 23.04 21.12
C CYS A 124 -6.30 23.20 21.17
N GLN A 125 -6.77 24.12 22.03
CA GLN A 125 -7.95 24.90 21.66
C GLN A 125 -7.56 25.76 20.46
N VAL A 126 -7.65 25.19 19.25
CA VAL A 126 -7.74 26.06 18.07
C VAL A 126 -9.21 26.43 17.93
N SER A 127 -9.54 27.51 18.62
CA SER A 127 -10.65 28.38 18.28
C SER A 127 -10.65 28.64 16.77
N HIS A 128 -11.54 27.98 16.05
CA HIS A 128 -12.02 28.48 14.78
C HIS A 128 -13.40 29.09 15.03
N SER A 129 -13.35 30.39 15.27
CA SER A 129 -14.43 31.35 15.35
C SER A 129 -15.39 31.25 14.17
N ASN A 130 -16.67 31.41 14.49
CA ASN A 130 -17.72 32.07 13.70
C ASN A 130 -18.07 31.52 12.31
N ILE A 131 -19.21 30.81 12.25
CA ILE A 131 -20.36 31.21 11.44
C ILE A 131 -21.58 31.24 12.36
#